data_AF-A0A972SR68-F1
#
_entry.id   AF-A0A972SR68-F1
#
_cell.length_a   1.000
_cell.length_b   1.000
_cell.length_c   1.000
_cell.angle_alpha   90.00
_cell.angle_beta   90.00
_cell.angle_gamma   90.00
#
_symmetry.space_group_name_H-M   'P 1'
#
loop_
_entity.id
_entity.type
_entity.pdbx_description
1 polymer ?
#
loop_
_entity_poly.entity_id
_entity_poly.type
_entity_poly.pdbx_seq_one_letter_code
_entity_poly.pdbx_strand_id
1 'polypeptide(L)'
;MSAVAEKYPEFKKLGVEILSMSVDSVFVHKMWNDHELSKMVKGGVPFPMLSDGGGKVGSVYGVYLEDAGVEARGRFIIDPDGIIQGFEVLTPPVGRNVLESIRQIQAFQVVRKSKGTEATPSGWKPGKMTLKPGPDLVGRVWEVWKTKMAFD
;
A
#
# COMPACT_ATOMS: atom_id res chain seq x y z
N MET A 1 0.91 7.00 -9.99
CA MET A 1 -0.28 6.23 -10.42
C MET A 1 0.06 5.27 -11.54
N SER A 2 0.70 5.72 -12.63
CA SER A 2 1.20 4.85 -13.72
C SER A 2 2.03 3.65 -13.23
N ALA A 3 2.97 3.85 -12.30
CA ALA A 3 3.75 2.74 -11.73
C ALA A 3 2.88 1.68 -10.99
N VAL A 4 1.76 2.09 -10.40
CA VAL A 4 0.80 1.15 -9.78
C VAL A 4 0.00 0.44 -10.85
N ALA A 5 -0.41 1.14 -11.92
CA ALA A 5 -1.09 0.56 -13.08
C ALA A 5 -0.23 -0.50 -13.78
N GLU A 6 1.06 -0.24 -13.99
CA GLU A 6 2.02 -1.21 -14.54
C GLU A 6 2.10 -2.48 -13.69
N LYS A 7 2.05 -2.33 -12.35
CA LYS A 7 2.10 -3.45 -11.40
C LYS A 7 0.74 -4.01 -11.02
N TYR A 8 -0.35 -3.51 -11.59
CA TYR A 8 -1.71 -3.96 -11.28
C TYR A 8 -1.91 -5.48 -11.42
N PRO A 9 -1.36 -6.17 -12.44
CA PRO A 9 -1.45 -7.62 -12.52
C PRO A 9 -0.85 -8.36 -11.32
N GLU A 10 0.18 -7.81 -10.67
CA GLU A 10 0.77 -8.38 -9.45
C GLU A 10 -0.18 -8.22 -8.26
N PHE A 11 -0.82 -7.06 -8.10
CA PHE A 11 -1.84 -6.86 -7.06
C PHE A 11 -3.03 -7.81 -7.25
N LYS A 12 -3.50 -8.02 -8.49
CA LYS A 12 -4.60 -8.97 -8.77
C LYS A 12 -4.22 -10.42 -8.47
N LYS A 13 -2.97 -10.84 -8.73
CA LYS A 13 -2.48 -12.17 -8.33
C LYS A 13 -2.48 -12.36 -6.81
N LEU A 14 -2.33 -11.28 -6.05
CA LEU A 14 -2.43 -11.29 -4.59
C LEU A 14 -3.88 -11.18 -4.09
N GLY A 15 -4.88 -11.11 -4.97
CA GLY A 15 -6.28 -10.89 -4.57
C GLY A 15 -6.53 -9.51 -3.99
N VAL A 16 -5.71 -8.52 -4.35
CA VAL A 16 -5.85 -7.12 -3.91
C VAL A 16 -6.48 -6.27 -5.01
N GLU A 17 -7.37 -5.38 -4.60
CA GLU A 17 -7.90 -4.32 -5.46
C GLU A 17 -7.26 -2.97 -5.11
N ILE A 18 -7.15 -2.09 -6.11
CA ILE A 18 -6.58 -0.76 -5.95
C ILE A 18 -7.67 0.29 -6.14
N LEU A 19 -7.71 1.27 -5.24
CA LEU A 19 -8.52 2.46 -5.39
C LEU A 19 -7.60 3.67 -5.34
N SER A 20 -7.61 4.47 -6.40
CA SER A 20 -6.98 5.79 -6.37
C SER A 20 -8.02 6.85 -6.09
N MET A 21 -7.62 7.96 -5.47
CA MET A 21 -8.55 9.01 -5.05
C MET A 21 -7.82 10.35 -5.01
N SER A 22 -8.53 11.42 -5.37
CA SER A 22 -8.14 12.80 -5.10
C SER A 22 -9.39 13.69 -5.07
N VAL A 23 -9.21 14.96 -4.70
CA VAL A 23 -10.23 16.01 -4.79
C VAL A 23 -10.71 16.34 -6.22
N ASP A 24 -10.04 15.84 -7.25
CA ASP A 24 -10.44 16.10 -8.63
C ASP A 24 -11.77 15.44 -8.99
N SER A 25 -12.50 16.04 -9.93
CA SER A 25 -13.74 15.45 -10.45
C SER A 25 -13.48 14.21 -11.30
N VAL A 26 -14.48 13.35 -11.44
CA VAL A 26 -14.44 12.19 -12.35
C VAL A 26 -14.19 12.57 -13.82
N PHE A 27 -14.54 13.80 -14.23
CA PHE A 27 -14.26 14.30 -15.57
C PHE A 27 -12.77 14.59 -15.77
N VAL A 28 -12.12 15.18 -14.76
CA VAL A 28 -10.66 15.40 -14.74
C VAL A 28 -9.95 14.06 -14.79
N HIS A 29 -10.39 13.07 -13.99
CA HIS A 29 -9.84 11.72 -14.01
C HIS A 29 -9.93 11.07 -15.38
N LYS A 30 -11.09 11.17 -16.05
CA LYS A 30 -11.27 10.66 -17.41
C LYS A 30 -10.31 11.34 -18.40
N MET A 31 -10.23 12.67 -18.39
CA MET A 31 -9.35 13.41 -19.29
C MET A 31 -7.89 13.08 -19.05
N TRP A 32 -7.48 12.97 -17.78
CA TRP A 32 -6.11 12.60 -17.42
C TRP A 32 -5.78 11.18 -17.87
N ASN A 33 -6.70 10.23 -17.67
CA ASN A 33 -6.54 8.87 -18.14
C ASN A 33 -6.42 8.80 -19.67
N ASP A 34 -7.34 9.42 -20.39
CA ASP A 34 -7.44 9.30 -21.84
C ASP A 34 -6.27 9.99 -22.55
N HIS A 35 -5.81 11.14 -22.02
CA HIS A 35 -4.82 11.98 -22.71
C HIS A 35 -3.38 11.89 -22.17
N GLU A 36 -3.17 11.34 -20.97
CA GLU A 36 -1.83 11.22 -20.38
C GLU A 36 -1.52 9.78 -19.96
N LEU A 37 -2.31 9.20 -19.04
CA LEU A 37 -1.96 7.90 -18.43
C LEU A 37 -2.02 6.76 -19.44
N SER A 38 -2.93 6.81 -20.41
CA SER A 38 -3.02 5.87 -21.54
C SER A 38 -1.77 5.82 -22.42
N LYS A 39 -0.98 6.90 -22.43
CA LYS A 39 0.29 6.99 -23.15
C LYS A 39 1.47 6.50 -22.30
N MET A 40 1.32 6.49 -20.98
CA MET A 40 2.33 6.02 -20.04
C MET A 40 2.24 4.52 -19.76
N VAL A 41 1.02 3.99 -19.72
CA VAL A 41 0.72 2.57 -19.49
C VAL A 41 -0.29 2.12 -20.54
N LYS A 42 0.02 1.02 -21.22
CA LYS A 42 -0.84 0.51 -22.29
C LYS A 42 -2.24 0.22 -21.75
N GLY A 43 -3.26 0.89 -22.28
CA GLY A 43 -4.65 0.74 -21.85
C GLY A 43 -5.06 1.66 -20.69
N GLY A 44 -4.16 2.54 -20.21
CA GLY A 44 -4.44 3.50 -19.15
C GLY A 44 -4.45 2.86 -17.76
N VAL A 45 -5.17 3.49 -16.83
CA VAL A 45 -5.31 3.02 -15.45
C VAL A 45 -6.37 1.91 -15.38
N PRO A 46 -6.00 0.69 -14.94
CA PRO A 46 -6.89 -0.48 -14.98
C PRO A 46 -7.75 -0.65 -13.71
N PHE A 47 -7.86 0.38 -12.87
CA PHE A 47 -8.57 0.36 -11.59
C PHE A 47 -9.33 1.67 -11.33
N PRO A 48 -10.30 1.68 -10.40
CA PRO A 48 -11.12 2.88 -10.14
C PRO A 48 -10.30 4.10 -9.70
N MET A 49 -10.66 5.25 -10.29
CA MET A 49 -10.20 6.59 -9.90
C MET A 49 -11.37 7.34 -9.25
N LEU A 50 -11.37 7.39 -7.92
CA LEU A 50 -12.42 7.97 -7.10
C LEU A 50 -12.25 9.50 -7.00
N SER A 51 -13.36 10.20 -6.83
CA SER A 51 -13.41 11.64 -6.60
C SER A 51 -13.86 11.92 -5.18
N ASP A 52 -13.05 12.70 -4.44
CA ASP A 52 -13.36 13.23 -3.12
C ASP A 52 -13.41 14.76 -3.17
N GLY A 53 -14.23 15.32 -4.07
CA GLY A 53 -14.24 16.77 -4.31
C GLY A 53 -14.54 17.65 -3.10
N GLY A 54 -15.08 17.09 -2.01
CA GLY A 54 -15.27 17.79 -0.73
C GLY A 54 -14.19 17.53 0.31
N GLY A 55 -13.14 16.77 0.00
CA GLY A 55 -12.07 16.38 0.93
C GLY A 55 -12.55 15.56 2.12
N LYS A 56 -13.76 14.99 2.07
CA LYS A 56 -14.40 14.35 3.23
C LYS A 56 -13.72 13.02 3.56
N VAL A 57 -13.39 12.25 2.53
CA VAL A 57 -12.69 10.97 2.72
C VAL A 57 -11.27 11.23 3.16
N GLY A 58 -10.56 12.16 2.51
CA GLY A 58 -9.23 12.60 2.93
C GLY A 58 -9.19 13.08 4.38
N SER A 59 -10.21 13.81 4.83
CA SER A 59 -10.33 14.28 6.22
C SER A 59 -10.50 13.11 7.21
N VAL A 60 -11.36 12.14 6.91
CA VAL A 60 -11.52 10.93 7.75
C VAL A 60 -10.24 10.11 7.84
N TYR A 61 -9.47 10.05 6.76
CA TYR A 61 -8.18 9.36 6.71
C TYR A 61 -7.01 10.23 7.23
N GLY A 62 -7.27 11.47 7.66
CA GLY A 62 -6.26 12.38 8.22
C GLY A 62 -5.21 12.87 7.22
N VAL A 63 -5.55 12.90 5.92
CA VAL A 63 -4.63 13.29 4.83
C VAL A 63 -5.08 14.51 4.04
N TYR A 64 -6.27 15.06 4.32
CA TYR A 64 -6.71 16.31 3.70
C TYR A 64 -6.00 17.53 4.30
N LEU A 65 -5.48 18.41 3.46
CA LEU A 65 -4.81 19.64 3.83
C LEU A 65 -5.76 20.82 3.57
N GLU A 66 -6.49 21.26 4.60
CA GLU A 66 -7.53 22.29 4.47
C GLU A 66 -7.02 23.57 3.80
N ASP A 67 -5.85 24.06 4.22
CA ASP A 67 -5.24 25.29 3.68
C ASP A 67 -4.91 25.18 2.19
N ALA A 68 -4.62 23.97 1.71
CA ALA A 68 -4.22 23.72 0.32
C ALA A 68 -5.36 23.17 -0.54
N GLY A 69 -6.47 22.75 0.06
CA GLY A 69 -7.62 22.16 -0.64
C GLY A 69 -7.32 20.82 -1.33
N VAL A 70 -6.29 20.08 -0.90
CA VAL A 70 -5.83 18.82 -1.54
C VAL A 70 -5.45 17.77 -0.50
N GLU A 71 -5.33 16.50 -0.90
CA GLU A 71 -4.77 15.46 -0.04
C GLU A 71 -3.23 15.39 -0.10
N ALA A 72 -2.60 15.14 1.04
CA ALA A 72 -1.24 14.62 1.13
C ALA A 72 -1.14 13.24 0.45
N ARG A 73 0.08 12.73 0.23
CA ARG A 73 0.29 11.44 -0.46
C ARG A 73 0.07 10.25 0.50
N GLY A 74 -1.18 10.04 0.90
CA GLY A 74 -1.63 8.93 1.73
C GLY A 74 -1.80 7.62 0.96
N ARG A 75 -1.36 6.50 1.52
CA ARG A 75 -1.68 5.14 1.07
C ARG A 75 -2.07 4.31 2.27
N PHE A 76 -3.13 3.50 2.12
CA PHE A 76 -3.66 2.65 3.18
C PHE A 76 -3.80 1.21 2.64
N ILE A 77 -3.33 0.22 3.39
CA ILE A 77 -3.60 -1.20 3.17
C ILE A 77 -4.74 -1.56 4.10
N ILE A 78 -5.85 -1.99 3.52
CA ILE A 78 -7.07 -2.40 4.23
C ILE A 78 -7.25 -3.89 4.00
N ASP A 79 -7.45 -4.65 5.07
CA ASP A 79 -7.67 -6.09 4.98
C ASP A 79 -9.13 -6.46 4.63
N PRO A 80 -9.43 -7.75 4.40
CA PRO A 80 -10.80 -8.18 4.08
C PRO A 80 -11.85 -7.91 5.16
N ASP A 81 -11.45 -7.63 6.40
CA ASP A 81 -12.35 -7.31 7.50
C ASP A 81 -12.57 -5.78 7.63
N GLY A 82 -12.01 -5.00 6.70
CA GLY A 82 -12.12 -3.54 6.67
C GLY A 82 -11.15 -2.83 7.60
N ILE A 83 -10.15 -3.54 8.14
CA ILE A 83 -9.19 -2.98 9.11
C ILE A 83 -7.96 -2.45 8.38
N ILE A 84 -7.55 -1.22 8.73
CA ILE A 84 -6.28 -0.65 8.24
C ILE A 84 -5.13 -1.39 8.90
N GLN A 85 -4.34 -2.11 8.10
CA GLN A 85 -3.16 -2.86 8.54
C GLN A 85 -1.88 -2.03 8.46
N GLY A 86 -1.82 -1.09 7.53
CA GLY A 86 -0.67 -0.22 7.39
C GLY A 86 -0.98 1.00 6.54
N PHE A 87 -0.34 2.12 6.85
CA PHE A 87 -0.47 3.33 6.08
C PHE A 87 0.86 4.08 5.98
N GLU A 88 0.95 4.93 4.97
CA GLU A 88 2.11 5.77 4.68
C GLU A 88 1.60 7.12 4.19
N VAL A 89 2.11 8.20 4.78
CA VAL A 89 1.79 9.57 4.37
C VAL A 89 3.11 10.26 4.05
N LEU A 90 3.27 10.65 2.78
CA LEU A 90 4.42 11.42 2.32
C LEU A 90 4.00 12.84 1.93
N THR A 91 4.90 13.79 2.13
CA THR A 91 4.75 15.13 1.57
C THR A 91 4.89 15.10 0.04
N PRO A 92 4.41 16.12 -0.69
CA PRO A 92 4.39 16.13 -2.15
C PRO A 92 5.70 15.81 -2.91
N PRO A 93 6.92 16.21 -2.45
CA PRO A 93 8.12 16.03 -3.26
C PRO A 93 8.63 14.59 -3.36
N VAL A 94 8.16 13.66 -2.52
CA VAL A 94 8.64 12.28 -2.49
C VAL A 94 7.56 11.31 -2.97
N GLY A 95 7.90 10.46 -3.95
CA GLY A 95 7.04 9.39 -4.44
C GLY A 95 7.06 8.16 -3.53
N ARG A 96 5.93 7.44 -3.45
CA ARG A 96 5.81 6.17 -2.73
C ARG A 96 6.49 5.03 -3.50
N ASN A 97 6.98 4.02 -2.80
CA ASN A 97 7.56 2.82 -3.39
C ASN A 97 6.51 1.71 -3.57
N VAL A 98 6.15 1.41 -4.83
CA VAL A 98 5.15 0.37 -5.17
C VAL A 98 5.60 -1.03 -4.74
N LEU A 99 6.90 -1.33 -4.83
CA LEU A 99 7.43 -2.63 -4.43
C LEU A 99 7.33 -2.84 -2.91
N GLU A 100 7.45 -1.77 -2.12
CA GLU A 100 7.24 -1.86 -0.67
C GLU A 100 5.77 -2.14 -0.33
N SER A 101 4.83 -1.52 -1.05
CA SER A 101 3.40 -1.86 -0.91
C SER A 101 3.14 -3.35 -1.16
N ILE A 102 3.70 -3.90 -2.25
CA ILE A 102 3.57 -5.33 -2.60
C ILE A 102 4.18 -6.22 -1.50
N ARG A 103 5.39 -5.88 -1.03
CA ARG A 103 6.06 -6.61 0.05
C ARG A 103 5.23 -6.62 1.33
N GLN A 104 4.69 -5.47 1.73
CA GLN A 104 3.85 -5.35 2.91
C GLN A 104 2.55 -6.15 2.79
N ILE A 105 1.89 -6.11 1.63
CA ILE A 105 0.69 -6.93 1.36
C ILE A 105 1.01 -8.41 1.53
N GLN A 106 2.09 -8.91 0.92
CA GLN A 106 2.50 -10.30 1.05
C GLN A 106 2.81 -10.66 2.51
N ALA A 107 3.45 -9.75 3.25
CA ALA A 107 3.76 -9.94 4.66
C ALA A 107 2.50 -10.05 5.52
N PHE A 108 1.54 -9.14 5.34
CA PHE A 108 0.25 -9.19 6.04
C PHE A 108 -0.55 -10.45 5.67
N GLN A 109 -0.48 -10.92 4.42
CA GLN A 109 -1.13 -12.16 4.02
C GLN A 109 -0.54 -13.40 4.72
N VAL A 110 0.78 -13.43 4.97
CA VAL A 110 1.42 -14.49 5.76
C VAL A 110 0.94 -14.45 7.21
N VAL A 111 0.92 -13.26 7.83
CA VAL A 111 0.40 -13.09 9.21
C VAL A 111 -1.07 -13.50 9.29
N ARG A 112 -1.90 -13.07 8.33
CA ARG A 112 -3.33 -13.44 8.28
C ARG A 112 -3.52 -14.95 8.08
N LYS A 113 -2.77 -15.58 7.17
CA LYS A 113 -2.83 -17.03 6.92
C LYS A 113 -2.44 -17.85 8.15
N SER A 114 -1.44 -17.39 8.91
CA SER A 114 -1.03 -18.00 10.17
C SER A 114 -1.94 -17.66 11.35
N LYS A 115 -2.99 -16.85 11.14
CA LYS A 115 -3.88 -16.35 12.21
C LYS A 115 -3.11 -15.65 13.33
N GLY A 116 -2.07 -14.90 12.97
CA GLY A 116 -1.22 -14.15 13.91
C GLY A 116 -0.19 -14.98 14.67
N THR A 117 -0.07 -16.28 14.38
CA THR A 117 0.95 -17.14 15.02
C THR A 117 2.34 -16.97 14.39
N GLU A 118 2.43 -16.31 13.25
CA GLU A 118 3.69 -15.89 12.63
C GLU A 118 3.76 -14.38 12.49
N ALA A 119 4.96 -13.84 12.65
CA ALA A 119 5.31 -12.45 12.40
C ALA A 119 6.40 -12.36 11.33
N THR A 120 6.34 -11.31 10.51
CA THR A 120 7.34 -11.05 9.46
C THR A 120 8.36 -10.03 9.99
N PRO A 121 9.65 -10.38 10.14
CA PRO A 121 10.64 -9.46 10.68
C PRO A 121 10.97 -8.32 9.69
N SER A 122 11.77 -7.36 10.15
CA SER A 122 12.23 -6.24 9.31
C SER A 122 12.84 -6.73 7.99
N GLY A 123 12.46 -6.10 6.89
CA GLY A 123 12.95 -6.43 5.54
C GLY A 123 12.42 -7.74 4.96
N TRP A 124 11.51 -8.44 5.64
CA TRP A 124 10.98 -9.73 5.18
C TRP A 124 10.44 -9.68 3.74
N LYS A 125 10.76 -10.72 2.96
CA LYS A 125 10.29 -10.98 1.60
C LYS A 125 9.76 -12.42 1.51
N PRO A 126 8.91 -12.75 0.52
CA PRO A 126 8.44 -14.11 0.31
C PRO A 126 9.60 -15.13 0.28
N GLY A 127 9.41 -16.25 0.99
CA GLY A 127 10.41 -17.31 1.12
C GLY A 127 11.46 -17.09 2.22
N LYS A 128 11.53 -15.90 2.83
CA LYS A 128 12.38 -15.65 4.00
C LYS A 128 11.69 -16.13 5.28
N MET A 129 12.50 -16.39 6.32
CA MET A 129 12.01 -16.91 7.59
C MET A 129 10.99 -15.97 8.26
N THR A 130 10.01 -16.55 8.94
CA THR A 130 9.09 -15.83 9.84
C THR A 130 9.46 -16.09 11.29
N LEU A 131 9.06 -15.20 12.18
CA LEU A 131 9.15 -15.40 13.62
C LEU A 131 7.86 -16.04 14.13
N LYS A 132 7.94 -16.88 15.15
CA LYS A 132 6.76 -17.45 15.84
C LYS A 132 6.66 -16.81 17.23
N PRO A 133 5.89 -15.72 17.41
CA PRO A 133 5.81 -15.03 18.68
C PRO A 133 5.35 -15.99 19.79
N GLY A 134 6.04 -15.96 20.92
CA GLY A 134 5.74 -16.79 22.08
C GLY A 134 6.71 -16.51 23.22
N PRO A 135 6.45 -17.02 24.43
CA PRO A 135 7.31 -16.82 25.61
C PRO A 135 8.77 -17.17 25.33
N ASP A 136 9.00 -18.19 24.50
CA ASP A 136 10.34 -18.63 24.16
C ASP A 136 11.15 -17.61 23.37
N LEU A 137 10.54 -16.71 22.60
CA LEU A 137 11.28 -15.70 21.84
C LEU A 137 11.52 -14.40 22.61
N VAL A 138 10.91 -14.22 23.78
CA VAL A 138 11.05 -13.00 24.59
C VAL A 138 12.51 -12.81 24.98
N GLY A 139 13.11 -11.69 24.58
CA GLY A 139 14.54 -11.40 24.80
C GLY A 139 15.52 -12.25 23.96
N ARG A 140 15.02 -13.19 23.15
CA ARG A 140 15.82 -14.19 22.42
C ARG A 140 15.68 -14.15 20.89
N VAL A 141 14.97 -13.16 20.33
CA VAL A 141 14.85 -12.99 18.87
C VAL A 141 16.20 -12.99 18.16
N TRP A 142 17.23 -12.44 18.79
CA TRP A 142 18.60 -12.39 18.24
C TRP A 142 19.19 -13.79 17.99
N GLU A 143 18.70 -14.85 18.60
CA GLU A 143 19.16 -16.23 18.38
C GLU A 143 18.75 -16.72 16.99
N VAL A 144 17.58 -16.32 16.50
CA VAL A 144 16.99 -16.80 15.24
C VAL A 144 17.02 -15.77 14.12
N TRP A 145 17.11 -14.48 14.43
CA TRP A 145 17.13 -13.39 13.45
C TRP A 145 18.30 -12.45 13.70
N LYS A 146 19.06 -12.13 12.64
CA LYS A 146 20.21 -11.23 12.68
C LYS A 146 19.93 -10.00 11.81
N THR A 147 20.42 -8.82 12.21
CA THR A 147 20.17 -7.56 11.50
C THR A 147 20.56 -7.58 10.03
N LYS A 148 21.64 -8.29 9.67
CA LYS A 148 22.04 -8.48 8.26
C LYS A 148 20.94 -9.09 7.38
N MET A 149 20.10 -9.96 7.96
CA MET A 149 19.01 -10.63 7.25
C MET A 149 17.90 -9.67 6.82
N ALA A 150 17.88 -8.42 7.32
CA ALA A 150 16.93 -7.40 6.91
C ALA A 150 17.19 -6.86 5.49
N PHE A 151 18.42 -7.03 4.98
CA PHE A 151 18.87 -6.42 3.74
C PHE A 151 19.12 -7.43 2.60
N ASP A 152 19.03 -8.73 2.92
CA ASP A 152 19.25 -9.88 2.02
C ASP A 152 17.98 -10.31 1.25
#